data_AF-A0A1B6NR61-F1
#
_entry.id   AF-A0A1B6NR61-F1
#
_cell.length_a   1.000
_cell.length_b   1.000
_cell.length_c   1.000
_cell.angle_alpha   90.00
_cell.angle_beta   90.00
_cell.angle_gamma   90.00
#
_symmetry.space_group_name_H-M   'P 1'
#
loop_
_entity.id
_entity.type
_entity.pdbx_description
1 polymer ?
#
loop_
_entity_poly.entity_id
_entity_poly.type
_entity_poly.pdbx_seq_one_letter_code
_entity_poly.pdbx_strand_id
1 'polypeptide(L)'
;MAVSPLPLIAALTGDPYLVVVATRILAFAMAALALDLILGYGGMVSFGHAAYLGIGAYAVAILSRAGITDLGAHLGAAVVAGAAFALVTGAISLRTRGIYFIMITLAFAQMAYFFFVSLSAYGGDDGVTLTARSTVLGRDWLADDRVLYYAALAMLAGALSAVRGDHRVAVRAGADRRAGKPAADAGGGLHPVSVPADGLRHLRGHDGHRRGDPGQSGQLRLALLHELAPLGGVGGDGRPGRHRQPAGRHRGGDTGAAAGGVAGALYRTLAADLRRAPDPGRAVLARRA
;
A
#
# COMPACT_ATOMS: atom_id res chain seq x y z
N MET A 1 -4.22 9.47 13.87
CA MET A 1 -3.74 10.58 14.74
C MET A 1 -2.83 11.54 13.99
N ALA A 2 -1.85 11.10 13.19
CA ALA A 2 -0.96 11.98 12.43
C ALA A 2 -1.64 12.90 11.39
N VAL A 3 -2.83 12.54 10.91
CA VAL A 3 -3.56 13.26 9.85
C VAL A 3 -4.41 14.42 10.43
N SER A 4 -4.64 14.45 11.74
CA SER A 4 -5.52 15.40 12.44
C SER A 4 -5.21 16.90 12.28
N PRO A 5 -3.94 17.36 12.17
CA PRO A 5 -3.67 18.79 12.07
C PRO A 5 -3.80 19.34 10.63
N LEU A 6 -4.05 18.51 9.62
CA LEU A 6 -4.14 18.95 8.23
C LEU A 6 -5.16 20.07 7.95
N PRO A 7 -6.39 20.08 8.50
CA PRO A 7 -7.29 21.21 8.30
C PRO A 7 -6.80 22.49 8.99
N LEU A 8 -6.03 22.38 10.08
CA LEU A 8 -5.40 23.51 10.74
C LEU A 8 -4.24 24.06 9.90
N ILE A 9 -3.43 23.19 9.29
CA ILE A 9 -2.38 23.57 8.34
C ILE A 9 -3.00 24.20 7.08
N ALA A 10 -4.10 23.65 6.57
CA ALA A 10 -4.84 24.22 5.43
C ALA A 10 -5.43 25.60 5.76
N ALA A 11 -5.95 25.79 6.98
CA ALA A 11 -6.42 27.10 7.45
C ALA A 11 -5.28 28.13 7.57
N LEU A 12 -4.07 27.70 7.95
CA LEU A 12 -2.88 28.55 8.02
C LEU A 12 -2.30 28.88 6.63
N THR A 13 -2.48 27.98 5.65
CA THR A 13 -1.95 28.13 4.28
C THR A 13 -2.95 28.80 3.31
N GLY A 14 -4.24 28.85 3.68
CA GLY A 14 -5.29 29.49 2.90
C GLY A 14 -5.73 28.72 1.64
N ASP A 15 -5.38 27.44 1.51
CA ASP A 15 -5.66 26.63 0.33
C ASP A 15 -6.73 25.53 0.62
N PRO A 16 -7.99 25.72 0.17
CA PRO A 16 -9.07 24.74 0.33
C PRO A 16 -8.78 23.39 -0.35
N TYR A 17 -7.91 23.38 -1.36
CA TYR A 17 -7.56 22.16 -2.10
C TYR A 17 -6.96 21.09 -1.20
N LEU A 18 -6.17 21.49 -0.21
CA LEU A 18 -5.56 20.58 0.76
C LEU A 18 -6.61 19.80 1.55
N VAL A 19 -7.76 20.40 1.86
CA VAL A 19 -8.85 19.75 2.60
C VAL A 19 -9.53 18.68 1.75
N VAL A 20 -9.75 18.95 0.46
CA VAL A 20 -10.35 17.99 -0.48
C VAL A 20 -9.42 16.79 -0.70
N VAL A 21 -8.14 17.04 -0.94
CA VAL A 21 -7.14 15.97 -1.11
C VAL A 21 -7.01 15.16 0.18
N ALA A 22 -6.95 15.81 1.34
CA ALA A 22 -6.88 15.12 2.62
C ALA A 22 -8.12 14.24 2.85
N THR A 23 -9.32 14.72 2.52
CA THR A 23 -10.57 13.92 2.61
C THR A 23 -10.50 12.66 1.74
N ARG A 24 -9.95 12.76 0.51
CA ARG A 24 -9.72 11.58 -0.34
C ARG A 24 -8.72 10.61 0.27
N ILE A 25 -7.64 11.11 0.88
CA ILE A 25 -6.67 10.28 1.60
C ILE A 25 -7.36 9.53 2.76
N LEU A 26 -8.25 10.18 3.51
CA LEU A 26 -9.04 9.51 4.55
C LEU A 26 -9.93 8.40 3.98
N ALA A 27 -10.57 8.62 2.83
CA ALA A 27 -11.36 7.58 2.17
C ALA A 27 -10.52 6.35 1.79
N PHE A 28 -9.34 6.56 1.20
CA PHE A 28 -8.40 5.47 0.92
C PHE A 28 -7.85 4.81 2.19
N ALA A 29 -7.66 5.57 3.28
CA ALA A 29 -7.26 4.99 4.56
C ALA A 29 -8.34 4.08 5.16
N MET A 30 -9.63 4.43 5.03
CA MET A 30 -10.73 3.55 5.41
C MET A 30 -10.76 2.29 4.53
N ALA A 31 -10.53 2.42 3.23
CA ALA A 31 -10.43 1.28 2.32
C ALA A 31 -9.28 0.33 2.70
N ALA A 32 -8.12 0.89 3.02
CA ALA A 32 -6.96 0.13 3.48
C ALA A 32 -7.24 -0.57 4.83
N LEU A 33 -7.92 0.10 5.75
CA LEU A 33 -8.32 -0.48 7.04
C LEU A 33 -9.30 -1.66 6.86
N ALA A 34 -10.25 -1.56 5.92
CA ALA A 34 -11.17 -2.67 5.63
C ALA A 34 -10.42 -3.90 5.11
N LEU A 35 -9.42 -3.71 4.24
CA LEU A 35 -8.56 -4.78 3.75
C LEU A 35 -7.70 -5.39 4.88
N ASP A 36 -7.09 -4.55 5.71
CA ASP A 36 -6.30 -4.99 6.87
C ASP A 36 -7.13 -5.81 7.86
N LEU A 37 -8.39 -5.43 8.08
CA LEU A 37 -9.31 -6.18 8.94
C LEU A 37 -9.57 -7.60 8.42
N ILE A 38 -9.85 -7.75 7.13
CA ILE A 38 -10.06 -9.07 6.53
C ILE A 38 -8.78 -9.90 6.53
N LEU A 39 -7.63 -9.26 6.30
CA LEU A 39 -6.35 -9.95 6.33
C LEU A 39 -5.98 -10.42 7.75
N GLY A 40 -6.17 -9.56 8.74
CA GLY A 40 -5.82 -9.80 10.14
C GLY A 40 -6.77 -10.77 10.84
N TYR A 41 -8.09 -10.61 10.69
CA TYR A 41 -9.08 -11.46 11.36
C TYR A 41 -9.52 -12.66 10.51
N GLY A 42 -9.62 -12.48 9.19
CA GLY A 42 -10.08 -13.51 8.27
C GLY A 42 -8.97 -14.46 7.81
N GLY A 43 -7.70 -14.08 7.95
CA GLY A 43 -6.55 -14.89 7.49
C GLY A 43 -6.53 -15.15 5.98
N MET A 44 -7.33 -14.39 5.21
CA MET A 44 -7.51 -14.53 3.77
C MET A 44 -7.39 -13.16 3.12
N VAL A 45 -6.75 -13.11 1.95
CA VAL A 45 -6.67 -11.87 1.14
C VAL A 45 -7.95 -11.76 0.30
N SER A 46 -8.54 -10.56 0.17
CA SER A 46 -9.71 -10.30 -0.70
C SER A 46 -9.52 -9.00 -1.49
N PHE A 47 -9.68 -9.05 -2.80
CA PHE A 47 -9.62 -7.87 -3.68
C PHE A 47 -11.00 -7.28 -4.01
N GLY A 48 -12.08 -7.81 -3.43
CA GLY A 48 -13.45 -7.35 -3.69
C GLY A 48 -13.81 -5.98 -3.08
N HIS A 49 -12.98 -5.45 -2.17
CA HIS A 49 -13.25 -4.21 -1.43
C HIS A 49 -13.56 -3.00 -2.31
N ALA A 50 -12.85 -2.87 -3.44
CA ALA A 50 -13.07 -1.77 -4.38
C ALA A 50 -14.49 -1.78 -4.97
N ALA A 51 -15.08 -2.96 -5.18
CA ALA A 51 -16.45 -3.08 -5.68
C ALA A 51 -17.46 -2.49 -4.68
N TYR A 52 -17.29 -2.73 -3.38
CA TYR A 52 -18.19 -2.17 -2.35
C TYR A 52 -18.11 -0.65 -2.26
N LEU A 53 -16.91 -0.09 -2.39
CA LEU A 53 -16.74 1.37 -2.44
C LEU A 53 -17.41 1.97 -3.68
N GLY A 54 -17.29 1.31 -4.83
CA GLY A 54 -17.97 1.69 -6.07
C GLY A 54 -19.50 1.62 -5.94
N ILE A 55 -20.04 0.52 -5.40
CA ILE A 55 -21.48 0.33 -5.18
C ILE A 55 -22.03 1.42 -4.25
N GLY A 56 -21.34 1.72 -3.15
CA GLY A 56 -21.74 2.80 -2.25
C GLY A 56 -21.74 4.16 -2.95
N ALA A 57 -20.68 4.49 -3.69
CA ALA A 57 -20.58 5.76 -4.40
C ALA A 57 -21.66 5.91 -5.49
N TYR A 58 -21.91 4.86 -6.27
CA TYR A 58 -22.94 4.86 -7.32
C TYR A 58 -24.36 4.88 -6.74
N ALA A 59 -24.62 4.20 -5.62
CA ALA A 59 -25.92 4.27 -4.95
C ALA A 59 -26.26 5.72 -4.55
N VAL A 60 -25.28 6.45 -4.00
CA VAL A 60 -25.43 7.88 -3.68
C VAL A 60 -25.59 8.71 -4.96
N ALA A 61 -24.77 8.48 -5.99
CA ALA A 61 -24.82 9.24 -7.24
C ALA A 61 -26.16 9.11 -7.98
N ILE A 62 -26.70 7.88 -8.09
CA ILE A 62 -27.98 7.61 -8.75
C ILE A 62 -29.12 8.31 -7.99
N LEU A 63 -29.12 8.22 -6.66
CA LEU A 63 -30.16 8.80 -5.83
C LEU A 63 -30.11 10.34 -5.82
N SER A 64 -28.90 10.90 -5.82
CA SER A 64 -28.67 12.34 -5.98
C SER A 64 -29.19 12.84 -7.34
N ARG A 65 -29.00 12.08 -8.43
CA ARG A 65 -29.60 12.42 -9.74
C ARG A 65 -31.12 12.31 -9.77
N ALA A 66 -31.71 11.47 -8.92
CA ALA A 66 -33.17 11.40 -8.74
C ALA A 66 -33.73 12.56 -7.89
N GLY A 67 -32.89 13.49 -7.42
CA GLY A 67 -33.29 14.66 -6.62
C GLY A 67 -33.45 14.37 -5.13
N ILE A 68 -33.15 13.15 -4.68
CA ILE A 68 -33.19 12.78 -3.26
C ILE A 68 -31.86 13.16 -2.64
N THR A 69 -31.89 14.09 -1.68
CA THR A 69 -30.67 14.62 -1.06
C THR A 69 -30.46 14.14 0.37
N ASP A 70 -31.42 13.40 0.94
CA ASP A 70 -31.36 12.94 2.33
C ASP A 70 -30.22 11.93 2.56
N LEU A 71 -29.33 12.24 3.50
CA LEU A 71 -28.25 11.36 3.91
C LEU A 71 -28.76 9.98 4.39
N GLY A 72 -29.91 9.93 5.07
CA GLY A 72 -30.50 8.66 5.54
C GLY A 72 -30.87 7.75 4.37
N ALA A 73 -31.48 8.31 3.33
CA ALA A 73 -31.82 7.60 2.11
C ALA A 73 -30.56 7.14 1.35
N HIS A 74 -29.56 8.02 1.24
CA HIS A 74 -28.26 7.69 0.64
C HIS A 74 -27.56 6.54 1.35
N LEU A 75 -27.48 6.59 2.69
CA LEU A 75 -26.84 5.56 3.48
C LEU A 75 -27.63 4.24 3.42
N GLY A 76 -28.96 4.31 3.51
CA GLY A 76 -29.84 3.15 3.38
C GLY A 76 -29.67 2.46 2.03
N ALA A 77 -29.68 3.21 0.93
CA ALA A 77 -29.48 2.68 -0.41
C ALA A 77 -28.08 2.05 -0.57
N ALA A 78 -27.03 2.71 -0.08
CA ALA A 78 -25.67 2.18 -0.12
C ALA A 78 -25.52 0.87 0.67
N VAL A 79 -26.12 0.80 1.86
CA VAL A 79 -26.10 -0.41 2.70
C VAL A 79 -26.88 -1.55 2.04
N VAL A 80 -28.08 -1.29 1.51
CA VAL A 80 -28.90 -2.31 0.86
C VAL A 80 -28.22 -2.85 -0.40
N ALA A 81 -27.71 -1.97 -1.26
CA ALA A 81 -27.01 -2.38 -2.48
C ALA A 81 -25.71 -3.14 -2.17
N GLY A 82 -24.93 -2.66 -1.20
CA GLY A 82 -23.72 -3.32 -0.73
C GLY A 82 -24.01 -4.69 -0.10
N ALA A 83 -25.06 -4.80 0.72
CA ALA A 83 -25.48 -6.05 1.36
C ALA A 83 -25.96 -7.07 0.33
N ALA A 84 -26.72 -6.65 -0.69
CA ALA A 84 -27.15 -7.53 -1.77
C ALA A 84 -25.94 -8.11 -2.53
N PHE A 85 -24.96 -7.26 -2.86
CA PHE A 85 -23.72 -7.72 -3.51
C PHE A 85 -22.88 -8.61 -2.58
N ALA A 86 -22.80 -8.27 -1.29
CA ALA A 86 -22.12 -9.09 -0.28
C ALA A 86 -22.75 -10.46 -0.10
N LEU A 87 -24.08 -10.55 -0.15
CA LEU A 87 -24.80 -11.80 -0.02
C LEU A 87 -24.49 -12.73 -1.19
N VAL A 88 -24.52 -12.21 -2.42
CA VAL A 88 -24.21 -13.00 -3.62
C VAL A 88 -22.74 -13.43 -3.65
N THR A 89 -21.82 -12.46 -3.51
CA THR A 89 -20.38 -12.75 -3.59
C THR A 89 -19.88 -13.55 -2.38
N GLY A 90 -20.42 -13.28 -1.19
CA GLY A 90 -20.13 -14.00 0.04
C GLY A 90 -20.59 -15.45 -0.05
N ALA A 91 -21.84 -15.72 -0.44
CA ALA A 91 -22.39 -17.07 -0.55
C ALA A 91 -21.56 -17.99 -1.47
N ILE A 92 -20.95 -17.42 -2.52
CA ILE A 92 -20.11 -18.14 -3.47
C ILE A 92 -18.67 -18.27 -2.94
N SER A 93 -18.08 -17.16 -2.49
CA SER A 93 -16.66 -17.13 -2.09
C SER A 93 -16.37 -17.92 -0.81
N LEU A 94 -17.30 -17.95 0.15
CA LEU A 94 -17.20 -18.71 1.41
C LEU A 94 -17.06 -20.22 1.20
N ARG A 95 -17.37 -20.75 0.01
CA ARG A 95 -17.22 -22.18 -0.32
C ARG A 95 -15.78 -22.57 -0.70
N THR A 96 -14.90 -21.58 -0.88
CA THR A 96 -13.52 -21.81 -1.34
C THR A 96 -12.50 -21.45 -0.25
N ARG A 97 -11.28 -21.98 -0.35
CA ARG A 97 -10.21 -21.75 0.63
C ARG A 97 -8.92 -21.34 -0.07
N GLY A 98 -8.13 -20.51 0.61
CA GLY A 98 -6.79 -20.12 0.16
C GLY A 98 -6.83 -19.30 -1.14
N ILE A 99 -6.03 -19.71 -2.13
CA ILE A 99 -5.82 -18.95 -3.37
C ILE A 99 -7.12 -18.80 -4.20
N TYR A 100 -7.99 -19.81 -4.17
CA TYR A 100 -9.25 -19.79 -4.92
C TYR A 100 -10.19 -18.66 -4.44
N PHE A 101 -10.15 -18.30 -3.16
CA PHE A 101 -10.93 -17.19 -2.61
C PHE A 101 -10.48 -15.85 -3.21
N ILE A 102 -9.17 -15.64 -3.32
CA ILE A 102 -8.59 -14.44 -3.93
C ILE A 102 -9.00 -14.35 -5.41
N MET A 103 -8.92 -15.46 -6.14
CA MET A 103 -9.29 -15.50 -7.56
C MET A 103 -10.76 -15.13 -7.80
N ILE A 104 -11.66 -15.70 -7.00
CA ILE A 104 -13.11 -15.44 -7.12
C ILE A 104 -13.42 -13.99 -6.74
N THR A 105 -12.83 -13.46 -5.67
CA THR A 105 -13.06 -12.07 -5.25
C THR A 105 -12.54 -11.06 -6.27
N LEU A 106 -11.41 -11.35 -6.92
CA LEU A 106 -10.90 -10.54 -8.04
C LEU A 106 -11.85 -10.59 -9.25
N ALA A 107 -12.36 -11.78 -9.59
CA ALA A 107 -13.31 -11.93 -10.69
C ALA A 107 -14.60 -11.12 -10.47
N PHE A 108 -15.15 -11.15 -9.25
CA PHE A 108 -16.30 -10.31 -8.90
C PHE A 108 -15.99 -8.82 -8.92
N ALA A 109 -14.79 -8.42 -8.49
CA ALA A 109 -14.36 -7.02 -8.61
C ALA A 109 -14.34 -6.56 -10.07
N GLN A 110 -13.84 -7.40 -10.98
CA GLN A 110 -13.86 -7.11 -12.43
C GLN A 110 -15.27 -7.10 -13.00
N MET A 111 -16.14 -8.04 -12.59
CA MET A 111 -17.54 -8.04 -13.00
C MET A 111 -18.27 -6.75 -12.56
N ALA A 112 -18.02 -6.30 -11.33
CA ALA A 112 -18.57 -5.04 -10.83
C ALA A 112 -18.01 -3.83 -11.61
N TYR A 113 -16.73 -3.83 -11.95
CA TYR A 113 -16.13 -2.81 -12.81
C TYR A 113 -16.85 -2.71 -14.16
N PHE A 114 -17.03 -3.84 -14.87
CA PHE A 114 -17.77 -3.85 -16.14
C PHE A 114 -19.23 -3.43 -15.99
N PHE A 115 -19.87 -3.79 -14.87
CA PHE A 115 -21.22 -3.34 -14.56
C PHE A 115 -21.29 -1.81 -14.47
N PHE A 116 -20.40 -1.16 -13.73
CA PHE A 116 -20.37 0.30 -13.61
C PHE A 116 -20.04 0.99 -14.93
N VAL A 117 -19.08 0.48 -15.70
CA VAL A 117 -18.76 1.03 -17.02
C VAL A 117 -19.94 0.91 -17.98
N SER A 118 -20.73 -0.17 -17.89
CA SER A 118 -21.94 -0.34 -18.69
C SER A 118 -23.07 0.64 -18.33
N LEU A 119 -23.00 1.32 -17.18
CA LEU A 119 -24.00 2.32 -16.75
C LEU A 119 -23.76 3.69 -17.39
N SER A 120 -23.68 3.75 -18.73
CA SER A 120 -23.43 4.99 -19.48
C SER A 120 -24.45 6.09 -19.19
N ALA A 121 -25.71 5.73 -18.93
CA ALA A 121 -26.77 6.68 -18.53
C ALA A 121 -26.46 7.40 -17.20
N TYR A 122 -25.63 6.80 -16.35
CA TYR A 122 -25.17 7.32 -15.06
C TYR A 122 -23.66 7.56 -15.08
N GLY A 123 -23.11 8.06 -16.18
CA GLY A 123 -21.72 8.51 -16.26
C GLY A 123 -20.70 7.41 -16.59
N GLY A 124 -21.03 6.11 -16.46
CA GLY A 124 -20.18 5.02 -16.90
C GLY A 124 -18.71 5.13 -16.45
N ASP A 125 -17.81 5.24 -17.42
CA ASP A 125 -16.37 5.44 -17.27
C ASP A 125 -15.96 6.90 -16.97
N ASP A 126 -16.74 7.88 -17.42
CA ASP A 126 -16.53 9.31 -17.09
C ASP A 126 -16.85 9.66 -15.63
N GLY A 127 -17.72 8.85 -15.01
CA GLY A 127 -18.21 9.05 -13.65
C GLY A 127 -19.29 10.11 -13.53
N VAL A 128 -19.77 10.33 -12.30
CA VAL A 128 -20.88 11.28 -12.02
C VAL A 128 -20.42 12.33 -11.03
N THR A 129 -20.65 13.60 -11.39
CA THR A 129 -20.49 14.72 -10.47
C THR A 129 -21.77 14.95 -9.69
N LEU A 130 -21.66 15.08 -8.37
CA LEU A 130 -22.79 15.45 -7.53
C LEU A 130 -22.99 16.97 -7.61
N THR A 131 -24.19 17.39 -7.98
CA THR A 131 -24.56 18.81 -8.09
C THR A 131 -24.73 19.48 -6.72
N ALA A 132 -25.14 18.70 -5.72
CA ALA A 132 -25.25 19.12 -4.33
C ALA A 132 -24.81 17.98 -3.40
N ARG A 133 -24.30 18.32 -2.23
CA ARG A 133 -23.95 17.34 -1.21
C ARG A 133 -25.19 16.88 -0.44
N SER A 134 -25.12 15.69 0.13
CA SER A 134 -26.20 15.13 0.94
C SER A 134 -26.55 16.04 2.12
N THR A 135 -27.83 16.30 2.31
CA THR A 135 -28.34 17.07 3.44
C THR A 135 -28.46 16.15 4.66
N VAL A 136 -28.15 16.67 5.84
CA VAL A 136 -28.30 15.96 7.11
C VAL A 136 -29.55 16.49 7.78
N LEU A 137 -30.59 15.66 7.88
CA LEU A 137 -31.88 16.04 8.49
C LEU A 137 -32.45 17.34 7.87
N GLY A 138 -32.34 17.48 6.54
CA GLY A 138 -32.82 18.65 5.80
C GLY A 138 -31.94 19.90 5.90
N ARG A 139 -30.70 19.78 6.42
CA ARG A 139 -29.78 20.90 6.61
C ARG A 139 -28.45 20.64 5.89
N ASP A 140 -27.88 21.67 5.26
CA ASP A 140 -26.73 21.54 4.34
C ASP A 140 -25.36 21.51 5.06
N TRP A 141 -25.26 20.80 6.19
CA TRP A 141 -24.04 20.77 7.01
C TRP A 141 -22.84 20.17 6.28
N LEU A 142 -23.08 19.22 5.37
CA LEU A 142 -22.03 18.57 4.59
C LEU A 142 -21.54 19.41 3.40
N ALA A 143 -22.18 20.54 3.11
CA ALA A 143 -21.71 21.47 2.07
C ALA A 143 -20.32 22.04 2.42
N ASP A 144 -20.00 22.21 3.71
CA ASP A 144 -18.69 22.66 4.16
C ASP A 144 -17.65 21.51 4.12
N ASP A 145 -16.58 21.72 3.36
CA ASP A 145 -15.46 20.79 3.24
C ASP A 145 -14.81 20.43 4.58
N ARG A 146 -14.82 21.35 5.54
CA ARG A 146 -14.25 21.11 6.88
C ARG A 146 -15.11 20.14 7.66
N VAL A 147 -16.44 20.33 7.63
CA VAL A 147 -17.38 19.45 8.33
C VAL A 147 -17.32 18.04 7.74
N LEU A 148 -17.26 17.92 6.41
CA LEU A 148 -17.08 16.64 5.74
C LEU A 148 -15.76 15.96 6.13
N TYR A 149 -14.66 16.72 6.18
CA TYR A 149 -13.36 16.21 6.60
C TYR A 149 -13.40 15.66 8.03
N TYR A 150 -13.97 16.42 8.98
CA TYR A 150 -14.08 15.96 10.37
C TYR A 150 -15.04 14.77 10.52
N ALA A 151 -16.11 14.71 9.73
CA ALA A 151 -17.01 13.56 9.69
C ALA A 151 -16.27 12.30 9.18
N ALA A 152 -15.50 12.42 8.10
CA ALA A 152 -14.68 11.32 7.59
C ALA A 152 -13.60 10.90 8.61
N LEU A 153 -12.98 11.86 9.30
CA LEU A 153 -12.02 11.59 10.36
C LEU A 153 -12.65 10.87 11.55
N ALA A 154 -13.87 11.28 11.95
CA ALA A 154 -14.63 10.63 13.00
C ALA A 154 -15.01 9.19 12.63
N MET A 155 -15.45 8.94 11.39
CA MET A 155 -15.72 7.58 10.90
C MET A 155 -14.46 6.71 10.92
N LEU A 156 -13.33 7.22 10.42
CA LEU A 156 -12.06 6.49 10.46
C LEU A 156 -11.59 6.23 11.90
N ALA A 157 -11.72 7.21 12.79
CA ALA A 157 -11.38 7.05 14.20
C ALA A 157 -12.27 6.01 14.90
N GLY A 158 -13.57 6.00 14.58
CA GLY A 158 -14.53 4.99 15.04
C GLY A 158 -14.20 3.59 14.52
N ALA A 159 -13.82 3.46 13.25
CA ALA A 159 -13.38 2.18 12.70
C ALA A 159 -12.09 1.68 13.39
N LEU A 160 -11.13 2.57 13.64
CA LEU A 160 -9.90 2.24 14.37
C LEU A 160 -10.15 1.87 15.83
N SER A 161 -11.10 2.51 16.51
CA SER A 161 -11.42 2.17 17.90
C SER A 161 -12.09 0.80 17.99
N ALA A 162 -12.95 0.45 17.03
CA ALA A 162 -13.54 -0.89 16.92
C ALA A 162 -12.45 -1.97 16.75
N VAL A 163 -11.55 -1.78 15.78
CA VAL A 163 -10.42 -2.70 15.52
C VAL A 163 -9.54 -2.88 16.77
N ARG A 164 -9.24 -1.78 17.48
CA ARG A 164 -8.44 -1.81 18.72
C ARG A 164 -9.17 -2.47 19.88
N GLY A 165 -10.51 -2.37 19.93
CA GLY A 165 -11.34 -3.08 20.88
C GLY A 165 -11.21 -4.59 20.70
N ASP A 166 -11.33 -5.07 19.46
CA ASP A 166 -11.30 -6.49 19.13
C ASP A 166 -9.92 -7.13 19.32
N HIS A 167 -8.83 -6.42 19.01
CA HIS A 167 -7.48 -6.92 19.32
C HIS A 167 -7.25 -7.11 20.83
N ARG A 168 -7.84 -6.25 21.67
CA ARG A 168 -7.75 -6.41 23.12
C ARG A 168 -8.51 -7.64 23.59
N VAL A 169 -9.64 -7.96 22.96
CA VAL A 169 -10.45 -9.15 23.28
C VAL A 169 -9.78 -10.43 22.78
N ALA A 170 -9.23 -10.44 21.56
CA ALA A 170 -8.53 -11.59 21.01
C ALA A 170 -7.22 -11.92 21.77
N VAL A 171 -6.47 -10.88 22.18
CA VAL A 171 -5.27 -11.06 23.03
C VAL A 171 -5.66 -11.57 24.42
N ARG A 172 -6.77 -11.07 25.01
CA ARG A 172 -7.27 -11.57 26.31
C ARG A 172 -7.74 -13.01 26.22
N ALA A 173 -8.51 -13.37 25.19
CA ALA A 173 -8.98 -14.73 24.97
C ALA A 173 -7.83 -15.72 24.69
N GLY A 174 -6.77 -15.26 24.01
CA GLY A 174 -5.54 -16.04 23.81
C GLY A 174 -4.71 -16.21 25.09
N ALA A 175 -4.65 -15.17 25.93
CA ALA A 175 -4.01 -15.23 27.24
C ALA A 175 -4.77 -16.15 28.21
N ASP A 176 -6.11 -16.12 28.19
CA ASP A 176 -6.97 -16.97 29.02
C ASP A 176 -6.87 -18.45 28.63
N ARG A 177 -6.76 -18.78 27.33
CA ARG A 177 -6.49 -20.17 26.89
C ARG A 177 -5.10 -20.68 27.28
N ARG A 178 -4.12 -19.79 27.43
CA ARG A 178 -2.78 -20.13 27.96
C ARG A 178 -2.76 -20.22 29.48
N ALA A 179 -3.60 -19.45 30.18
CA ALA A 179 -3.75 -19.48 31.63
C ALA A 179 -4.66 -20.64 32.11
N GLY A 180 -5.62 -21.07 31.30
CA GLY A 180 -6.59 -22.14 31.59
C GLY A 180 -6.12 -23.56 31.26
N LYS A 181 -4.88 -23.76 30.82
CA LYS A 181 -4.25 -25.09 30.80
C LYS A 181 -3.37 -25.24 32.04
N PRO A 182 -3.87 -25.75 33.18
CA PRO A 182 -2.98 -26.40 34.13
C PRO A 182 -2.26 -27.53 33.38
N ALA A 183 -0.97 -27.69 33.65
CA ALA A 183 -0.10 -28.70 33.08
C ALA A 183 -0.56 -30.12 33.45
N ALA A 184 -1.63 -30.59 32.81
CA ALA A 184 -2.20 -31.92 32.95
C ALA A 184 -2.37 -32.55 31.55
N ASP A 185 -1.24 -32.71 30.87
CA ASP A 185 -1.03 -33.77 29.88
C ASP A 185 0.48 -34.05 29.84
N ALA A 186 0.94 -34.68 30.90
CA ALA A 186 2.05 -35.61 30.82
C ALA A 186 1.45 -37.00 30.60
N GLY A 187 1.09 -37.34 29.36
CA GLY A 187 0.65 -38.69 29.04
C GLY A 187 -0.08 -38.81 27.71
N GLY A 188 0.59 -38.61 26.57
CA GLY A 188 -0.06 -38.85 25.27
C GLY A 188 0.71 -38.41 24.03
N GLY A 189 1.86 -39.06 23.78
CA GLY A 189 2.49 -39.25 22.46
C GLY A 189 2.24 -38.22 21.34
N LEU A 190 3.03 -37.15 21.31
CA LEU A 190 3.47 -36.58 20.03
C LEU A 190 4.61 -37.47 19.52
N HIS A 191 4.34 -38.32 18.54
CA HIS A 191 5.40 -38.91 17.73
C HIS A 191 6.09 -37.77 16.98
N PRO A 192 7.37 -37.43 17.28
CA PRO A 192 8.14 -36.66 16.34
C PRO A 192 8.24 -37.49 15.06
N VAL A 193 8.02 -36.87 13.91
CA VAL A 193 8.38 -37.48 12.63
C VAL A 193 9.89 -37.68 12.66
N SER A 194 10.31 -38.87 13.09
CA SER A 194 11.69 -39.34 13.01
C SER A 194 11.97 -39.60 11.54
N VAL A 195 12.73 -38.70 10.91
CA VAL A 195 13.33 -38.97 9.61
C VAL A 195 14.29 -40.15 9.82
N PRO A 196 14.07 -41.32 9.18
CA PRO A 196 14.93 -42.47 9.39
C PRO A 196 16.34 -42.18 8.88
N ALA A 197 17.32 -42.27 9.79
CA ALA A 197 18.74 -42.03 9.51
C ALA A 197 19.40 -43.11 8.62
N ASP A 198 18.65 -44.12 8.18
CA ASP A 198 19.16 -45.26 7.39
C ASP A 198 19.21 -45.02 5.88
N GLY A 199 18.68 -43.89 5.38
CA GLY A 199 18.74 -43.55 3.95
C GLY A 199 20.06 -42.93 3.47
N LEU A 200 20.95 -42.49 4.37
CA LEU A 200 22.15 -41.73 3.99
C LEU A 200 23.46 -42.52 4.05
N ARG A 201 23.42 -43.83 4.33
CA ARG A 201 24.61 -44.68 4.28
C ARG A 201 25.05 -45.05 2.86
N HIS A 202 24.15 -44.97 1.88
CA HIS A 202 24.46 -45.27 0.48
C HIS A 202 25.02 -44.09 -0.33
N LEU A 203 24.98 -42.86 0.19
CA LEU A 203 25.57 -41.69 -0.46
C LEU A 203 26.99 -41.37 0.04
N ARG A 204 27.53 -42.18 0.95
CA ARG A 204 28.87 -41.98 1.55
C ARG A 204 29.99 -42.73 0.80
N GLY A 205 29.82 -42.94 -0.50
CA GLY A 205 30.71 -43.76 -1.33
C GLY A 205 31.28 -43.11 -2.59
N HIS A 206 31.00 -41.82 -2.87
CA HIS A 206 31.44 -41.21 -4.14
C HIS A 206 32.05 -39.80 -4.04
N ASP A 207 32.77 -39.51 -2.95
CA ASP A 207 33.68 -38.36 -2.92
C ASP A 207 35.13 -38.83 -3.12
N GLY A 208 35.35 -39.45 -4.27
CA GLY A 208 36.68 -39.59 -4.86
C GLY A 208 36.90 -38.44 -5.84
N HIS A 209 37.96 -37.67 -5.63
CA HIS A 209 38.52 -36.69 -6.57
C HIS A 209 37.75 -35.38 -6.79
N ARG A 210 37.85 -34.44 -5.85
CA ARG A 210 38.25 -33.05 -6.16
C ARG A 210 39.11 -32.48 -5.04
N ARG A 211 40.43 -32.69 -5.15
CA ARG A 211 41.42 -31.85 -4.44
C ARG A 211 41.26 -30.43 -4.97
N GLY A 212 40.55 -29.59 -4.22
CA GLY A 212 40.55 -28.14 -4.42
C GLY A 212 41.92 -27.60 -4.07
N ASP A 213 42.55 -26.96 -5.05
CA ASP A 213 43.89 -26.42 -5.05
C ASP A 213 44.09 -25.38 -3.91
N PRO A 214 45.11 -25.49 -3.03
CA PRO A 214 45.34 -24.55 -1.93
C PRO A 214 45.68 -23.11 -2.38
N GLY A 215 45.76 -22.83 -3.69
CA GLY A 215 45.95 -21.49 -4.25
C GLY A 215 44.68 -20.62 -4.37
N GLN A 216 43.47 -21.21 -4.35
CA GLN A 216 42.23 -20.46 -4.66
C GLN A 216 41.65 -19.67 -3.48
N SER A 217 41.88 -20.11 -2.24
CA SER A 217 41.38 -19.45 -1.03
C SER A 217 42.10 -18.12 -0.73
N GLY A 218 43.34 -17.94 -1.21
CA GLY A 218 44.06 -16.66 -1.14
C GLY A 218 43.54 -15.62 -2.15
N GLN A 219 43.15 -16.07 -3.35
CA GLN A 219 42.67 -15.19 -4.42
C GLN A 219 41.27 -14.65 -4.15
N LEU A 220 40.37 -15.46 -3.57
CA LEU A 220 39.05 -14.97 -3.14
C LEU A 220 39.15 -13.94 -2.01
N ARG A 221 40.16 -14.06 -1.13
CA ARG A 221 40.37 -13.12 -0.03
C ARG A 221 40.96 -11.79 -0.51
N LEU A 222 41.79 -11.80 -1.56
CA LEU A 222 42.29 -10.59 -2.24
C LEU A 222 41.22 -9.90 -3.09
N ALA A 223 40.37 -10.66 -3.79
CA ALA A 223 39.25 -10.10 -4.54
C ALA A 223 38.26 -9.37 -3.63
N LEU A 224 37.95 -9.94 -2.47
CA LEU A 224 37.00 -9.36 -1.51
C LEU A 224 37.57 -8.14 -0.75
N LEU A 225 38.90 -8.03 -0.61
CA LEU A 225 39.57 -6.86 -0.03
C LEU A 225 39.68 -5.67 -1.02
N HIS A 226 39.64 -5.91 -2.33
CA HIS A 226 39.68 -4.85 -3.34
C HIS A 226 38.29 -4.22 -3.59
N GLU A 227 37.21 -4.93 -3.26
CA GLU A 227 35.83 -4.50 -3.51
C GLU A 227 35.23 -3.67 -2.37
N LEU A 228 35.79 -3.74 -1.15
CA LEU A 228 35.38 -2.94 0.01
C LEU A 228 36.15 -1.61 0.15
N ALA A 229 36.93 -1.23 -0.86
CA ALA A 229 37.90 -0.14 -0.81
C ALA A 229 37.47 1.26 -1.35
N PRO A 230 36.17 1.63 -1.48
CA PRO A 230 35.87 3.05 -1.68
C PRO A 230 34.80 3.58 -0.72
N LEU A 231 34.99 3.45 0.59
CA LEU A 231 34.27 4.26 1.59
C LEU A 231 35.18 4.60 2.78
N GLY A 232 36.16 5.48 2.55
CA GLY A 232 36.97 6.03 3.65
C GLY A 232 38.09 6.94 3.17
N GLY A 233 37.81 8.23 3.00
CA GLY A 233 38.82 9.21 2.60
C GLY A 233 38.34 10.65 2.74
N VAL A 234 38.10 11.08 3.98
CA VAL A 234 37.98 12.50 4.36
C VAL A 234 39.35 12.96 4.88
N GLY A 235 39.91 14.04 4.32
CA GLY A 235 40.89 14.87 5.02
C GLY A 235 42.01 15.50 4.18
N GLY A 236 41.91 16.82 3.95
CA GLY A 236 42.99 17.82 3.77
C GLY A 236 43.86 17.72 2.51
N ASP A 237 44.48 18.75 1.95
CA ASP A 237 44.53 20.22 2.08
C ASP A 237 45.39 20.71 0.87
N GLY A 238 45.33 22.00 0.49
CA GLY A 238 46.39 22.62 -0.34
C GLY A 238 45.96 23.26 -1.67
N ARG A 239 45.76 24.59 -1.63
CA ARG A 239 45.83 25.55 -2.77
C ARG A 239 47.27 25.59 -3.39
N PRO A 240 47.62 26.36 -4.47
CA PRO A 240 46.89 27.44 -5.17
C PRO A 240 47.03 27.48 -6.72
N GLY A 241 46.23 28.32 -7.39
CA GLY A 241 46.43 28.65 -8.82
C GLY A 241 45.47 29.72 -9.33
N ARG A 242 45.92 30.98 -9.38
CA ARG A 242 45.22 32.16 -9.91
C ARG A 242 45.08 32.09 -11.43
N HIS A 243 43.98 32.58 -11.99
CA HIS A 243 43.97 33.43 -13.20
C HIS A 243 42.66 34.24 -13.31
N ARG A 244 42.73 35.35 -14.03
CA ARG A 244 41.97 36.61 -13.90
C ARG A 244 40.57 36.63 -14.55
N GLN A 245 39.76 37.55 -14.04
CA GLN A 245 38.54 38.22 -14.56
C GLN A 245 38.66 38.68 -16.05
N PRO A 246 37.56 39.08 -16.77
CA PRO A 246 36.55 40.05 -16.29
C PRO A 246 35.07 39.95 -16.73
N ALA A 247 34.24 40.64 -15.95
CA ALA A 247 33.08 41.48 -16.27
C ALA A 247 31.90 40.96 -17.13
N GLY A 248 30.71 40.99 -16.51
CA GLY A 248 29.41 40.99 -17.19
C GLY A 248 28.27 41.25 -16.18
N ARG A 249 27.83 42.50 -16.08
CA ARG A 249 26.62 42.95 -15.37
C ARG A 249 25.39 42.34 -16.05
N HIS A 250 24.41 41.85 -15.30
CA HIS A 250 22.99 42.24 -15.46
C HIS A 250 22.15 41.82 -14.25
N ARG A 251 21.40 42.80 -13.74
CA ARG A 251 20.38 42.73 -12.68
C ARG A 251 19.11 42.04 -13.19
N GLY A 252 18.45 41.30 -12.31
CA GLY A 252 16.98 41.28 -12.23
C GLY A 252 16.34 39.90 -12.09
N GLY A 253 15.71 39.64 -10.93
CA GLY A 253 14.54 38.75 -10.86
C GLY A 253 14.64 37.48 -10.01
N ASP A 254 15.09 37.57 -8.76
CA ASP A 254 15.03 36.43 -7.83
C ASP A 254 13.65 36.34 -7.15
N THR A 255 12.76 35.50 -7.69
CA THR A 255 11.63 34.89 -6.94
C THR A 255 11.08 33.61 -7.61
N GLY A 256 11.95 32.81 -8.25
CA GLY A 256 11.55 31.53 -8.86
C GLY A 256 12.61 30.41 -8.86
N ALA A 257 13.82 30.64 -8.35
CA ALA A 257 14.96 29.76 -8.58
C ALA A 257 15.15 28.61 -7.55
N ALA A 258 14.42 28.60 -6.43
CA ALA A 258 14.65 27.61 -5.37
C ALA A 258 13.96 26.25 -5.62
N ALA A 259 12.88 26.20 -6.43
CA ALA A 259 12.14 24.96 -6.70
C ALA A 259 12.69 24.16 -7.90
N GLY A 260 13.38 24.80 -8.84
CA GLY A 260 13.96 24.13 -10.02
C GLY A 260 15.27 23.38 -9.75
N GLY A 261 16.00 23.75 -8.70
CA GLY A 261 17.31 23.16 -8.40
C GLY A 261 17.26 21.70 -7.96
N VAL A 262 16.24 21.33 -7.18
CA VAL A 262 16.14 19.99 -6.60
C VAL A 262 15.65 18.97 -7.64
N ALA A 263 14.63 19.35 -8.43
CA ALA A 263 14.15 18.53 -9.54
C ALA A 263 15.20 18.37 -10.65
N GLY A 264 15.94 19.44 -10.96
CA GLY A 264 17.04 19.40 -11.93
C GLY A 264 18.26 18.58 -11.45
N ALA A 265 18.52 18.54 -10.14
CA ALA A 265 19.54 17.66 -9.57
C ALA A 265 19.12 16.19 -9.68
N LEU A 266 17.89 15.85 -9.28
CA LEU A 266 17.34 14.49 -9.36
C LEU A 266 17.31 13.95 -10.79
N TYR A 267 16.89 14.76 -11.76
CA TYR A 267 16.90 14.36 -13.17
C TYR A 267 18.31 14.09 -13.70
N ARG A 268 19.30 14.92 -13.34
CA ARG A 268 20.70 14.71 -13.76
C ARG A 268 21.32 13.47 -13.14
N THR A 269 20.99 13.16 -11.89
CA THR A 269 21.47 11.93 -11.23
C THR A 269 20.82 10.68 -11.85
N LEU A 270 19.50 10.71 -12.10
CA LEU A 270 18.80 9.60 -12.75
C LEU A 270 19.27 9.38 -14.21
N ALA A 271 19.50 10.46 -14.95
CA ALA A 271 20.00 10.40 -16.32
C ALA A 271 21.48 9.97 -16.43
N ALA A 272 22.27 10.16 -15.37
CA ALA A 272 23.64 9.64 -15.30
C ALA A 272 23.64 8.12 -15.02
N ASP A 273 22.69 7.64 -14.22
CA ASP A 273 22.57 6.22 -13.87
C ASP A 273 22.07 5.38 -15.05
N LEU A 274 21.10 5.90 -15.82
CA LEU A 274 20.60 5.22 -17.03
C LEU A 274 21.65 5.10 -18.14
N ARG A 275 22.68 5.96 -18.17
CA ARG A 275 23.81 5.84 -19.11
C ARG A 275 24.86 4.81 -18.68
N ARG A 276 24.82 4.36 -17.42
CA ARG A 276 25.72 3.33 -16.87
C ARG A 276 25.09 1.94 -16.86
N ALA A 277 23.80 1.83 -17.18
CA ALA A 277 23.13 0.55 -17.31
C ALA A 277 23.75 -0.27 -18.46
N PRO A 278 24.21 -1.51 -18.21
CA PRO A 278 24.77 -2.38 -19.25
C PRO A 278 23.74 -2.69 -20.33
N ASP A 279 24.13 -2.52 -21.59
CA ASP A 279 23.29 -2.75 -22.76
C ASP A 279 22.86 -4.25 -22.84
N PRO A 280 21.57 -4.59 -22.66
CA PRO A 280 21.11 -5.97 -22.53
C PRO A 280 21.36 -6.81 -23.79
N GLY A 281 21.59 -6.18 -24.94
CA GLY A 281 21.91 -6.86 -26.19
C GLY A 281 23.33 -7.47 -26.24
N ARG A 282 24.31 -6.93 -25.49
CA ARG A 282 25.70 -7.40 -25.53
C ARG A 282 25.93 -8.67 -24.71
N ALA A 283 25.12 -8.91 -23.67
CA ALA A 283 25.22 -10.10 -22.83
C ALA A 283 24.74 -11.39 -23.53
N VAL A 284 23.87 -11.27 -24.55
CA VAL A 284 23.32 -12.42 -25.28
C VAL A 284 24.29 -12.93 -26.37
N LEU A 285 25.08 -12.03 -26.97
CA LEU A 285 26.04 -12.41 -28.02
C LEU A 285 27.31 -13.07 -27.46
N ALA A 286 27.73 -12.71 -26.24
CA ALA A 286 28.89 -13.33 -25.57
C ALA A 286 28.63 -14.78 -25.08
N ARG A 287 27.37 -15.26 -25.13
CA ARG A 287 26.99 -16.65 -24.76
C ARG A 287 26.85 -17.59 -25.97
N ARG A 288 27.07 -17.10 -27.19
CA ARG A 288 26.93 -17.87 -28.45
C ARG A 288 28.20 -17.93 -29.31
N ALA A 289 29.33 -17.43 -28.80
CA ALA A 289 30.67 -17.65 -29.36
C ALA A 289 31.46 -18.56 -28.41
#